data_AF-Q75B81-F1
#
_entry.id   AF-Q75B81-F1
#
_cell.length_a   1.000
_cell.length_b   1.000
_cell.length_c   1.000
_cell.angle_alpha   90.00
_cell.angle_beta   90.00
_cell.angle_gamma   90.00
#
_symmetry.space_group_name_H-M   'P 1'
#
loop_
_entity.id
_entity.type
_entity.pdbx_description
1 polymer ?
#
loop_
_entity_poly.entity_id
_entity_poly.type
_entity_poly.pdbx_seq_one_letter_code
_entity_poly.pdbx_strand_id
1 'polypeptide(L)'
;MLEAKFQQSSFFKKIIDGLKDCVQLVNFNCSEKGIAAQAVDDSRVLLVSLVVTPEAFEEYRSDRAVTLGVDLNSLGKILRCGANEDSLTLVAEDSPDTMLVLFEDTKRERISEYSLKLMEIDADFLEIDQIDYDTTVHMPSAEFAKIIRDLNQLSDSLNVVVTKETIKFISEGDFGSGSVIVKPRTDVERPEDSVKVELEKPVDLTFGSKYLLDIIKAAALSVSITIKLSADTPALFQFNLDGAGHLQYFLAPKFNEEE
;
A
#
# COMPACT_ATOMS: atom_id res chain seq x y z
N MET A 1 -2.25 27.32 1.20
CA MET A 1 -1.52 26.62 2.27
C MET A 1 -2.10 25.22 2.43
N LEU A 2 -1.28 24.25 2.76
CA LEU A 2 -1.68 22.91 3.19
C LEU A 2 -1.60 22.82 4.71
N GLU A 3 -2.67 22.30 5.31
CA GLU A 3 -2.72 21.89 6.71
C GLU A 3 -3.55 20.61 6.79
N ALA A 4 -2.91 19.51 7.17
CA ALA A 4 -3.51 18.18 7.16
C ALA A 4 -3.23 17.48 8.50
N LYS A 5 -4.25 17.41 9.36
CA LYS A 5 -4.17 16.87 10.71
C LYS A 5 -4.80 15.48 10.79
N PHE A 6 -4.00 14.49 11.13
CA PHE A 6 -4.44 13.15 11.47
C PHE A 6 -4.68 13.03 12.98
N GLN A 7 -5.80 12.39 13.35
CA GLN A 7 -6.13 12.13 14.75
C GLN A 7 -5.05 11.28 15.45
N GLN A 8 -4.47 10.31 14.73
CA GLN A 8 -3.40 9.45 15.22
C GLN A 8 -2.29 9.34 14.20
N SER A 9 -1.06 9.62 14.62
CA SER A 9 0.12 9.53 13.76
C SER A 9 0.38 8.10 13.27
N SER A 10 -0.11 7.08 14.00
CA SER A 10 -0.01 5.67 13.61
C SER A 10 -0.58 5.39 12.22
N PHE A 11 -1.63 6.10 11.82
CA PHE A 11 -2.24 5.94 10.51
C PHE A 11 -1.26 6.32 9.39
N PHE A 12 -0.72 7.54 9.43
CA PHE A 12 0.22 8.01 8.41
C PHE A 12 1.55 7.23 8.47
N LYS A 13 2.03 6.84 9.66
CA LYS A 13 3.19 5.95 9.81
C LYS A 13 3.02 4.64 9.04
N LYS A 14 1.87 3.98 9.20
CA LYS A 14 1.57 2.72 8.49
C LYS A 14 1.52 2.93 6.97
N ILE A 15 1.01 4.08 6.50
CA ILE A 15 1.01 4.41 5.07
C ILE A 15 2.46 4.49 4.58
N ILE A 16 3.31 5.29 5.25
CA ILE A 16 4.71 5.44 4.86
C ILE A 16 5.47 4.10 4.95
N ASP A 17 5.19 3.28 5.96
CA ASP A 17 5.78 1.94 6.09
C ASP A 17 5.39 1.00 4.95
N GLY A 18 4.19 1.14 4.38
CA GLY A 18 3.76 0.42 3.19
C GLY A 18 4.43 0.89 1.89
N LEU A 19 4.92 2.13 1.85
CA LEU A 19 5.49 2.74 0.65
C LEU A 19 7.03 2.69 0.59
N LYS A 20 7.69 3.03 1.70
CA LYS A 20 9.11 3.43 1.74
C LYS A 20 10.12 2.38 1.27
N ASP A 21 9.73 1.11 1.32
CA ASP A 21 10.59 0.00 0.89
C ASP A 21 10.32 -0.40 -0.58
N CYS A 22 9.19 0.05 -1.15
CA CYS A 22 8.88 -0.11 -2.57
C CYS A 22 9.55 1.00 -3.40
N VAL A 23 9.51 2.23 -2.90
CA VAL A 23 9.97 3.43 -3.60
C VAL A 23 10.67 4.37 -2.61
N GLN A 24 11.76 5.01 -3.04
CA GLN A 24 12.51 5.92 -2.19
C GLN A 24 11.96 7.35 -2.22
N LEU A 25 11.63 7.83 -3.42
CA LEU A 25 11.23 9.21 -3.69
C LEU A 25 9.79 9.22 -4.20
N VAL A 26 8.96 10.12 -3.68
CA VAL A 26 7.56 10.25 -4.13
C VAL A 26 7.08 11.69 -4.05
N ASN A 27 6.20 12.05 -4.98
CA ASN A 27 5.43 13.28 -4.94
C ASN A 27 4.07 13.03 -4.26
N PHE A 28 3.82 13.72 -3.13
CA PHE A 28 2.48 13.83 -2.57
C PHE A 28 1.78 15.04 -3.17
N ASN A 29 0.77 14.79 -3.99
CA ASN A 29 -0.09 15.80 -4.59
C ASN A 29 -1.27 16.06 -3.64
N CYS A 30 -1.25 17.22 -2.98
CA CYS A 30 -2.29 17.64 -2.05
C CYS A 30 -3.23 18.63 -2.75
N SER A 31 -4.53 18.44 -2.60
CA SER A 31 -5.58 19.27 -3.18
C SER A 31 -6.84 19.24 -2.31
N GLU A 32 -7.88 19.98 -2.66
CA GLU A 32 -9.18 19.90 -1.97
C GLU A 32 -9.76 18.47 -1.89
N LYS A 33 -9.34 17.57 -2.79
CA LYS A 33 -9.76 16.14 -2.80
C LYS A 33 -8.96 15.25 -1.86
N GLY A 34 -8.01 15.80 -1.10
CA GLY A 34 -7.12 15.05 -0.22
C GLY A 34 -5.71 14.92 -0.77
N ILE A 35 -5.01 13.88 -0.32
CA ILE A 35 -3.61 13.59 -0.68
C ILE A 35 -3.56 12.38 -1.60
N ALA A 36 -2.98 12.55 -2.78
CA ALA A 36 -2.68 11.45 -3.69
C ALA A 36 -1.16 11.32 -3.88
N ALA A 37 -0.66 10.10 -4.02
CA ALA A 37 0.73 9.87 -4.36
C ALA A 37 0.83 8.69 -5.33
N GLN A 38 1.76 8.77 -6.26
CA GLN A 38 2.03 7.70 -7.20
C GLN A 38 3.52 7.62 -7.44
N ALA A 39 4.06 6.40 -7.46
CA ALA A 39 5.46 6.16 -7.75
C ALA A 39 5.67 4.76 -8.33
N VAL A 40 6.67 4.65 -9.18
CA VAL A 40 7.12 3.39 -9.78
C VAL A 40 8.47 3.04 -9.18
N ASP A 41 8.71 1.77 -8.90
CA ASP A 41 9.99 1.30 -8.40
C ASP A 41 11.12 1.41 -9.45
N ASP A 42 12.37 1.30 -9.03
CA ASP A 42 13.53 1.41 -9.93
C ASP A 42 13.52 0.38 -11.06
N SER A 43 12.95 -0.81 -10.83
CA SER A 43 12.84 -1.85 -11.85
C SER A 43 11.64 -1.67 -12.80
N ARG A 44 10.75 -0.73 -12.51
CA ARG A 44 9.51 -0.47 -13.26
C ARG A 44 8.57 -1.66 -13.37
N VAL A 45 8.60 -2.54 -12.37
CA VAL A 45 7.76 -3.75 -12.28
C VAL A 45 6.62 -3.53 -11.28
N LEU A 46 6.81 -2.65 -10.30
CA LEU A 46 5.86 -2.30 -9.25
C LEU A 46 5.48 -0.82 -9.33
N LEU A 47 4.21 -0.55 -9.55
CA LEU A 47 3.60 0.78 -9.41
C LEU A 47 2.80 0.82 -8.10
N VAL A 48 2.98 1.90 -7.34
CA VAL A 48 2.22 2.15 -6.11
C VAL A 48 1.38 3.41 -6.27
N SER A 49 0.11 3.32 -5.87
CA SER A 49 -0.85 4.41 -5.93
C SER A 49 -1.55 4.55 -4.58
N LEU A 50 -1.45 5.74 -3.99
CA LEU A 50 -2.07 6.11 -2.73
C LEU A 50 -3.13 7.18 -3.00
N VAL A 51 -4.31 6.98 -2.42
CA VAL A 51 -5.34 8.01 -2.30
C VAL A 51 -5.76 8.08 -0.85
N VAL A 52 -5.69 9.26 -0.25
CA VAL A 52 -6.19 9.58 1.09
C VAL A 52 -7.17 10.73 0.95
N THR A 53 -8.44 10.48 1.21
CA THR A 53 -9.50 11.48 1.07
C THR A 53 -9.61 12.37 2.32
N PRO A 54 -10.26 13.54 2.26
CA PRO A 54 -10.36 14.47 3.39
C PRO A 54 -11.00 13.84 4.64
N GLU A 55 -11.81 12.80 4.48
CA GLU A 55 -12.44 12.05 5.57
C GLU A 55 -11.42 11.26 6.43
N ALA A 56 -10.18 11.10 5.98
CA ALA A 56 -9.10 10.46 6.76
C ALA A 56 -8.53 11.35 7.86
N PHE A 57 -8.83 12.65 7.81
CA PHE A 57 -8.22 13.68 8.62
C PHE A 57 -9.20 14.18 9.67
N GLU A 58 -8.68 14.57 10.83
CA GLU A 58 -9.44 15.32 11.82
C GLU A 58 -9.73 16.74 11.29
N GLU A 59 -8.73 17.35 10.66
CA GLU A 59 -8.84 18.63 9.97
C GLU A 59 -8.02 18.56 8.66
N TYR A 60 -8.62 19.00 7.56
CA TYR A 60 -7.93 19.05 6.27
C TYR A 60 -8.24 20.36 5.54
N ARG A 61 -7.18 21.04 5.12
CA ARG A 61 -7.26 22.26 4.34
C ARG A 61 -6.14 22.29 3.29
N SER A 62 -6.53 22.51 2.05
CA SER A 62 -5.61 22.74 0.94
C SER A 62 -6.18 23.87 0.08
N ASP A 63 -5.69 25.09 0.28
CA ASP A 63 -6.22 26.27 -0.44
C ASP A 63 -5.88 26.24 -1.94
N ARG A 64 -4.79 25.56 -2.29
CA ARG A 64 -4.26 25.40 -3.64
C ARG A 64 -3.62 24.04 -3.75
N ALA A 65 -3.65 23.48 -4.96
CA ALA A 65 -2.91 22.25 -5.25
C ALA A 65 -1.42 22.48 -4.99
N VAL A 66 -0.81 21.64 -4.17
CA VAL A 66 0.62 21.67 -3.85
C VAL A 66 1.21 20.28 -3.99
N THR A 67 2.41 20.20 -4.56
CA THR A 67 3.15 18.95 -4.71
C THR A 67 4.32 18.96 -3.74
N LEU A 68 4.40 17.93 -2.91
CA LEU A 68 5.46 17.76 -1.93
C LEU A 68 6.34 16.58 -2.33
N GLY A 69 7.51 16.87 -2.91
CA GLY A 69 8.49 15.85 -3.24
C GLY A 69 9.30 15.45 -2.00
N VAL A 70 9.24 14.18 -1.64
CA VAL A 70 9.74 13.68 -0.35
C VAL A 70 10.56 12.41 -0.53
N ASP A 71 11.69 12.34 0.19
CA ASP A 71 12.40 11.09 0.47
C ASP A 71 11.72 10.34 1.63
N LEU A 72 11.14 9.18 1.31
CA LEU A 72 10.33 8.40 2.25
C LEU A 72 11.15 7.82 3.41
N ASN A 73 12.44 7.59 3.21
CA ASN A 73 13.34 7.15 4.28
C ASN A 73 13.54 8.25 5.33
N SER A 74 13.68 9.49 4.89
CA SER A 74 13.83 10.67 5.74
C SER A 74 12.53 10.99 6.46
N LEU A 75 11.40 10.98 5.75
CA LEU A 75 10.08 11.12 6.36
C LEU A 75 9.82 10.02 7.40
N GLY A 76 10.11 8.76 7.07
CA GLY A 76 9.97 7.63 7.99
C GLY A 76 10.87 7.72 9.24
N LYS A 77 12.01 8.41 9.19
CA LYS A 77 12.82 8.71 10.38
C LYS A 77 12.14 9.75 11.28
N ILE A 78 11.62 10.84 10.70
CA ILE A 78 10.88 11.88 11.44
C ILE A 78 9.62 11.28 12.07
N LEU A 79 8.87 10.46 11.33
CA LEU A 79 7.64 9.87 11.83
C LEU A 79 7.87 9.00 13.07
N ARG A 80 9.02 8.32 13.18
CA ARG A 80 9.38 7.52 14.35
C ARG A 80 9.59 8.33 15.64
N CYS A 81 9.69 9.66 15.55
CA CYS A 81 9.90 10.52 16.72
C CYS A 81 8.61 10.81 17.51
N GLY A 82 7.43 10.65 16.89
CA GLY A 82 6.14 10.74 17.57
C GLY A 82 5.68 9.39 18.14
N ALA A 83 4.89 9.39 19.21
CA ALA A 83 4.17 8.19 19.68
C ALA A 83 2.98 7.88 18.75
N ASN A 84 2.45 6.66 18.79
CA ASN A 84 1.40 6.22 17.86
C ASN A 84 0.06 6.92 18.11
N GLU A 85 -0.15 7.35 19.35
CA GLU A 85 -1.35 7.99 19.87
C GLU A 85 -1.30 9.52 19.73
N ASP A 86 -0.14 10.09 19.39
CA ASP A 86 0.00 11.53 19.15
C ASP A 86 -0.81 11.91 17.91
N SER A 87 -1.43 13.10 17.91
CA SER A 87 -1.95 13.68 16.68
C SER A 87 -0.78 14.14 15.80
N LEU A 88 -0.97 14.13 14.49
CA LEU A 88 0.05 14.49 13.50
C LEU A 88 -0.49 15.54 12.55
N THR A 89 0.19 16.67 12.41
CA THR A 89 -0.18 17.72 11.45
C THR A 89 0.94 17.93 10.44
N LEU A 90 0.60 17.87 9.15
CA LEU A 90 1.48 18.25 8.05
C LEU A 90 1.13 19.66 7.62
N VAL A 91 2.13 20.56 7.58
CA VAL A 91 1.94 21.95 7.17
C VAL A 91 2.93 22.31 6.07
N ALA A 92 2.42 22.92 5.00
CA ALA A 92 3.25 23.44 3.91
C ALA A 92 2.64 24.72 3.32
N GLU A 93 3.50 25.67 2.94
CA GLU A 93 3.09 26.88 2.23
C GLU A 93 2.74 26.58 0.75
N ASP A 94 2.30 27.59 -0.01
CA ASP A 94 1.91 27.43 -1.43
C ASP A 94 3.09 27.10 -2.36
N SER A 95 4.32 27.48 -1.98
CA SER A 95 5.55 27.17 -2.72
C SER A 95 6.63 26.77 -1.72
N PRO A 96 6.52 25.56 -1.13
CA PRO A 96 7.29 25.19 0.05
C PRO A 96 8.68 24.66 -0.31
N ASP A 97 9.72 25.18 0.34
CA ASP A 97 11.06 24.54 0.37
C ASP A 97 11.11 23.42 1.43
N THR A 98 10.21 23.47 2.42
CA THR A 98 10.13 22.54 3.53
C THR A 98 8.67 22.22 3.89
N MET A 99 8.42 21.00 4.34
CA MET A 99 7.18 20.61 5.01
C MET A 99 7.43 20.51 6.53
N LEU A 100 6.56 21.13 7.32
CA LEU A 100 6.55 20.97 8.77
C LEU A 100 5.73 19.74 9.16
N VAL A 101 6.26 18.99 10.13
CA VAL A 101 5.64 17.80 10.71
C VAL A 101 5.51 18.03 12.22
N LEU A 102 4.29 18.22 12.68
CA LEU A 102 3.95 18.51 14.07
C LEU A 102 3.35 17.27 14.72
N PHE A 103 3.82 16.94 15.93
CA PHE A 103 3.22 15.94 16.80
C PHE A 103 2.71 16.61 18.07
N GLU A 104 1.48 16.31 18.46
CA GLU A 104 0.91 16.81 19.71
C GLU A 104 0.40 15.66 20.59
N ASP A 105 0.98 15.54 21.79
CA ASP A 105 0.52 14.67 22.86
C ASP A 105 -0.35 15.51 23.82
N THR A 106 -1.66 15.38 23.66
CA THR A 106 -2.66 16.13 24.43
C THR A 106 -2.66 15.77 25.92
N LYS A 107 -2.15 14.59 26.30
CA LYS A 107 -2.11 14.14 27.71
C LYS A 107 -0.92 14.72 28.46
N ARG A 108 0.18 14.98 27.76
CA ARG A 108 1.44 15.46 28.35
C ARG A 108 1.75 16.91 27.99
N GLU A 109 0.85 17.58 27.27
CA GLU A 109 1.03 18.96 26.78
C GLU A 109 2.36 19.14 26.04
N ARG A 110 2.77 18.12 25.28
CA ARG A 110 4.04 18.11 24.55
C ARG A 110 3.77 18.30 23.06
N ILE A 111 4.42 19.30 22.48
CA ILE A 111 4.47 19.54 21.04
C ILE A 111 5.88 19.23 20.56
N SER A 112 6.00 18.49 19.45
CA SER A 112 7.28 18.25 18.77
C SER A 112 7.16 18.67 17.31
N GLU A 113 8.07 19.55 16.90
CA GLU A 113 8.08 20.13 15.55
C GLU A 113 9.34 19.67 14.81
N TYR A 114 9.14 19.20 13.58
CA TYR A 114 10.21 18.79 12.68
C TYR A 114 10.01 19.46 11.33
N SER A 115 11.10 19.92 10.71
CA SER A 115 11.09 20.46 9.36
C SER A 115 11.79 19.49 8.42
N LEU A 116 11.08 19.05 7.38
CA LEU A 116 11.60 18.18 6.33
C LEU A 116 11.84 19.00 5.06
N LYS A 117 13.05 18.97 4.53
CA LYS A 117 13.36 19.59 3.23
C LYS A 117 12.65 18.83 2.11
N LEU A 118 11.98 19.58 1.26
CA LEU A 118 11.36 19.05 0.05
C LEU A 118 12.38 19.05 -1.09
N MET A 119 12.06 18.30 -2.13
CA MET A 119 12.87 18.20 -3.33
C MET A 119 11.97 18.23 -4.56
N GLU A 120 12.54 18.70 -5.67
CA GLU A 120 11.90 18.59 -6.97
C GLU A 120 12.09 17.16 -7.48
N ILE A 121 10.98 16.47 -7.74
CA ILE A 121 10.96 15.12 -8.30
C ILE A 121 10.20 15.19 -9.61
N ASP A 122 10.90 14.86 -10.70
CA ASP A 122 10.27 14.61 -11.99
C ASP A 122 9.55 13.26 -11.91
N ALA A 123 8.24 13.29 -11.67
CA ALA A 123 7.41 12.09 -11.60
C ALA A 123 6.35 12.14 -12.69
N ASP A 124 6.35 11.14 -13.56
CA ASP A 124 5.27 10.91 -14.52
C ASP A 124 4.05 10.37 -13.76
N PHE A 125 2.97 11.15 -13.74
CA PHE A 125 1.69 10.66 -13.25
C PHE A 125 1.04 9.80 -14.35
N LEU A 126 0.96 8.50 -14.09
CA LEU A 126 0.34 7.53 -14.97
C LEU A 126 -1.17 7.53 -14.72
N GLU A 127 -1.94 7.80 -15.78
CA GLU A 127 -3.37 7.53 -15.77
C GLU A 127 -3.58 6.02 -15.74
N ILE A 128 -4.25 5.54 -14.70
CA ILE A 128 -4.60 4.13 -14.54
C ILE A 128 -6.00 3.96 -15.14
N ASP A 129 -6.06 3.37 -16.32
CA ASP A 129 -7.32 3.03 -16.97
C ASP A 129 -8.12 2.00 -16.17
N GLN A 130 -9.42 1.89 -16.45
CA GLN A 130 -10.21 0.79 -15.92
C GLN A 130 -9.71 -0.53 -16.51
N ILE A 131 -9.09 -1.34 -15.66
CA ILE A 131 -8.64 -2.69 -16.00
C ILE A 131 -9.75 -3.69 -15.61
N ASP A 132 -10.20 -4.45 -16.59
CA ASP A 132 -11.06 -5.61 -16.36
C ASP A 132 -10.19 -6.79 -15.90
N TYR A 133 -10.56 -7.37 -14.77
CA TYR A 133 -9.82 -8.47 -14.16
C TYR A 133 -10.61 -9.77 -14.24
N ASP A 134 -9.96 -10.86 -14.65
CA ASP A 134 -10.58 -12.19 -14.76
C ASP A 134 -10.95 -12.79 -13.40
N THR A 135 -10.29 -12.36 -12.32
CA THR A 135 -10.52 -12.86 -10.97
C THR A 135 -10.31 -11.78 -9.92
N THR A 136 -11.20 -11.73 -8.93
CA THR A 136 -11.04 -10.94 -7.71
C THR A 136 -11.10 -11.83 -6.47
N VAL A 137 -10.12 -11.69 -5.59
CA VAL A 137 -10.03 -12.37 -4.30
C VAL A 137 -10.09 -11.34 -3.18
N HIS A 138 -10.94 -11.57 -2.19
CA HIS A 138 -10.94 -10.84 -0.93
C HIS A 138 -10.59 -11.80 0.20
N MET A 139 -9.57 -11.48 1.00
CA MET A 139 -9.15 -12.32 2.12
C MET A 139 -8.53 -11.50 3.26
N PRO A 140 -8.34 -12.09 4.46
CA PRO A 140 -7.69 -11.39 5.56
C PRO A 140 -6.25 -11.00 5.20
N SER A 141 -5.88 -9.74 5.42
CA SER A 141 -4.54 -9.23 5.09
C SER A 141 -3.45 -9.94 5.90
N ALA A 142 -3.75 -10.29 7.15
CA ALA A 142 -2.85 -11.02 8.03
C ALA A 142 -2.58 -12.45 7.54
N GLU A 143 -3.61 -13.13 7.01
CA GLU A 143 -3.48 -14.47 6.43
C GLU A 143 -2.61 -14.42 5.17
N PHE A 144 -2.91 -13.49 4.26
CA PHE A 144 -2.09 -13.27 3.06
C PHE A 144 -0.63 -12.97 3.43
N ALA A 145 -0.40 -12.03 4.35
CA ALA A 145 0.94 -11.66 4.80
C ALA A 145 1.72 -12.83 5.41
N LYS A 146 1.05 -13.73 6.15
CA LYS A 146 1.67 -14.94 6.68
C LYS A 146 2.08 -15.88 5.55
N ILE A 147 1.18 -16.15 4.61
CA ILE A 147 1.43 -17.05 3.47
C ILE A 147 2.65 -16.58 2.67
N ILE A 148 2.73 -15.29 2.34
CA ILE A 148 3.86 -14.73 1.59
C ILE A 148 5.18 -14.89 2.37
N ARG A 149 5.21 -14.58 3.68
CA ARG A 149 6.44 -14.73 4.48
C ARG A 149 6.92 -16.17 4.57
N ASP A 150 5.99 -17.11 4.74
CA ASP A 150 6.30 -18.53 4.85
C ASP A 150 6.86 -19.08 3.53
N LEU A 151 6.20 -18.78 2.41
CA LEU A 151 6.59 -19.30 1.08
C LEU A 151 7.83 -18.61 0.50
N ASN A 152 8.12 -17.37 0.91
CA ASN A 152 9.36 -16.69 0.53
C ASN A 152 10.62 -17.36 1.10
N GLN A 153 10.49 -18.20 2.14
CA GLN A 153 11.65 -18.95 2.64
C GLN A 153 12.15 -20.00 1.63
N LEU A 154 11.31 -20.40 0.67
CA LEU A 154 11.59 -21.50 -0.26
C LEU A 154 12.12 -21.03 -1.61
N SER A 155 11.60 -19.91 -2.13
CA SER A 155 11.93 -19.42 -3.48
C SER A 155 11.72 -17.91 -3.60
N ASP A 156 12.41 -17.31 -4.57
CA ASP A 156 12.28 -15.91 -4.98
C ASP A 156 11.11 -15.69 -5.98
N SER A 157 10.38 -16.76 -6.28
CA SER A 157 9.19 -16.77 -7.12
C SER A 157 8.03 -17.39 -6.36
N LEU A 158 6.87 -16.74 -6.43
CA LEU A 158 5.64 -17.25 -5.84
C LEU A 158 4.57 -17.31 -6.91
N ASN A 159 4.03 -18.50 -7.12
CA ASN A 159 2.97 -18.78 -8.08
C ASN A 159 1.61 -18.77 -7.37
N VAL A 160 0.63 -18.11 -7.98
CA VAL A 160 -0.73 -17.92 -7.49
C VAL A 160 -1.69 -18.48 -8.51
N VAL A 161 -2.36 -19.58 -8.14
CA VAL A 161 -3.38 -20.24 -8.95
C VAL A 161 -4.74 -20.01 -8.30
N VAL A 162 -5.68 -19.43 -9.04
CA VAL A 162 -7.05 -19.24 -8.55
C VAL A 162 -8.03 -19.99 -9.44
N THR A 163 -8.87 -20.78 -8.79
CA THR A 163 -9.99 -21.49 -9.39
C THR A 163 -11.27 -21.16 -8.64
N LYS A 164 -12.40 -21.70 -9.08
CA LYS A 164 -13.69 -21.50 -8.42
C LYS A 164 -13.70 -22.02 -6.98
N GLU A 165 -12.90 -23.04 -6.70
CA GLU A 165 -12.93 -23.76 -5.41
C GLU A 165 -11.76 -23.42 -4.48
N THR A 166 -10.66 -22.92 -5.04
CA THR A 166 -9.41 -22.76 -4.31
C THR A 166 -8.59 -21.57 -4.79
N ILE A 167 -7.88 -20.97 -3.84
CA ILE A 167 -6.74 -20.09 -4.05
C ILE A 167 -5.52 -20.89 -3.60
N LYS A 168 -4.58 -21.16 -4.49
CA LYS A 168 -3.38 -21.94 -4.20
C LYS A 168 -2.16 -21.07 -4.41
N PHE A 169 -1.35 -20.94 -3.36
CA PHE A 169 -0.05 -20.28 -3.39
C PHE A 169 1.04 -21.35 -3.41
N ILE A 170 1.98 -21.27 -4.35
CA ILE A 170 3.00 -22.28 -4.61
C ILE A 170 4.36 -21.60 -4.65
N SER A 171 5.36 -22.25 -4.05
CA SER A 171 6.75 -21.81 -4.09
C SER A 171 7.64 -23.04 -4.25
N GLU A 172 8.51 -23.02 -5.25
CA GLU A 172 9.43 -24.10 -5.59
C GLU A 172 10.85 -23.53 -5.69
N GLY A 173 11.78 -24.10 -4.92
CA GLY A 173 13.18 -23.71 -4.93
C GLY A 173 14.12 -24.88 -4.67
N ASP A 174 15.41 -24.59 -4.59
CA ASP A 174 16.48 -25.59 -4.68
C ASP A 174 16.42 -26.66 -3.60
N PHE A 175 16.03 -26.30 -2.38
CA PHE A 175 16.02 -27.21 -1.23
C PHE A 175 14.63 -27.76 -0.90
N GLY A 176 13.58 -27.31 -1.57
CA GLY A 176 12.23 -27.78 -1.34
C GLY A 176 11.13 -26.96 -2.01
N SER A 177 9.91 -27.50 -1.94
CA SER A 177 8.70 -26.90 -2.46
C SER A 177 7.62 -26.84 -1.38
N GLY A 178 6.73 -25.85 -1.46
CA GLY A 178 5.62 -25.68 -0.54
C GLY A 178 4.39 -25.14 -1.24
N SER A 179 3.22 -25.50 -0.75
CA SER A 179 1.96 -24.93 -1.22
C SER A 179 0.97 -24.70 -0.09
N VAL A 180 0.27 -23.58 -0.12
CA VAL A 180 -0.85 -23.25 0.77
C VAL A 180 -2.12 -23.17 -0.06
N ILE A 181 -3.15 -23.90 0.35
CA ILE A 181 -4.46 -23.91 -0.31
C ILE A 181 -5.48 -23.26 0.63
N VAL A 182 -6.06 -22.16 0.19
CA VAL A 182 -7.15 -21.46 0.86
C VAL A 182 -8.44 -21.71 0.08
N LYS A 183 -9.53 -22.03 0.78
CA LYS A 183 -10.85 -22.21 0.16
C LYS A 183 -11.74 -21.01 0.47
N PRO A 184 -12.61 -20.58 -0.47
CA PRO A 184 -13.63 -19.58 -0.19
C PRO A 184 -14.47 -20.01 1.02
N ARG A 185 -14.65 -19.09 1.98
CA ARG A 185 -15.41 -19.33 3.20
C ARG A 185 -16.06 -18.04 3.69
N THR A 186 -17.27 -18.16 4.21
CA THR A 186 -17.96 -17.04 4.87
C THR A 186 -18.02 -17.33 6.36
N ASP A 187 -17.39 -16.47 7.17
CA ASP A 187 -17.52 -16.48 8.62
C ASP A 187 -18.61 -15.47 9.01
N VAL A 188 -19.67 -15.97 9.66
CA VAL A 188 -20.85 -15.16 10.01
C VAL A 188 -20.59 -14.31 11.26
N GLU A 189 -19.73 -14.80 12.16
CA GLU A 189 -19.42 -14.11 13.42
C GLU A 189 -18.32 -13.07 13.21
N ARG A 190 -17.36 -13.36 12.33
CA ARG A 190 -16.25 -12.47 11.97
C ARG A 190 -16.15 -12.30 10.46
N PRO A 191 -16.99 -11.45 9.85
CA PRO A 191 -16.99 -11.23 8.41
C PRO A 191 -15.61 -10.86 7.82
N GLU A 192 -14.77 -10.18 8.60
CA GLU A 192 -13.39 -9.81 8.27
C GLU A 192 -12.46 -11.01 8.08
N ASP A 193 -12.78 -12.15 8.69
CA ASP A 193 -12.04 -13.41 8.52
C ASP A 193 -12.51 -14.17 7.26
N SER A 194 -13.51 -13.69 6.53
CA SER A 194 -14.04 -14.39 5.34
C SER A 194 -13.07 -14.33 4.15
N VAL A 195 -13.14 -15.36 3.31
CA VAL A 195 -12.43 -15.44 2.03
C VAL A 195 -13.46 -15.54 0.91
N LYS A 196 -13.46 -14.57 0.00
CA LYS A 196 -14.36 -14.51 -1.15
C LYS A 196 -13.57 -14.55 -2.45
N VAL A 197 -14.13 -15.23 -3.45
CA VAL A 197 -13.57 -15.33 -4.79
C VAL A 197 -14.67 -15.05 -5.80
N GLU A 198 -14.44 -14.06 -6.65
CA GLU A 198 -15.24 -13.73 -7.81
C GLU A 198 -14.41 -14.14 -9.04
N LEU A 199 -14.84 -15.20 -9.73
CA LEU A 199 -14.07 -15.84 -10.80
C LEU A 199 -14.83 -15.75 -12.12
N GLU A 200 -14.25 -15.06 -13.10
CA GLU A 200 -14.66 -15.13 -14.50
C GLU A 200 -13.85 -16.19 -15.25
N LYS A 201 -12.51 -16.15 -15.13
CA LYS A 201 -11.61 -17.18 -15.66
C LYS A 201 -10.57 -17.60 -14.61
N PRO A 202 -10.16 -18.88 -14.58
CA PRO A 202 -9.01 -19.31 -13.79
C PRO A 202 -7.76 -18.52 -14.17
N VAL A 203 -6.93 -18.25 -13.18
CA VAL A 203 -5.64 -17.56 -13.37
C VAL A 203 -4.52 -18.39 -12.76
N ASP A 204 -3.36 -18.34 -13.39
CA ASP A 204 -2.13 -18.99 -12.96
C ASP A 204 -0.98 -18.01 -13.25
N LEU A 205 -0.56 -17.27 -12.21
CA LEU A 205 0.40 -16.17 -12.35
C LEU A 205 1.54 -16.31 -11.37
N THR A 206 2.75 -16.03 -11.83
CA THR A 206 3.96 -16.05 -11.00
C THR A 206 4.42 -14.63 -10.72
N PHE A 207 4.83 -14.35 -9.49
CA PHE A 207 5.31 -13.03 -9.06
C PHE A 207 6.68 -13.14 -8.40
N GLY A 208 7.46 -12.05 -8.44
CA GLY A 208 8.67 -11.94 -7.64
C GLY A 208 8.31 -11.82 -6.15
N SER A 209 8.79 -12.76 -5.34
CA SER A 209 8.44 -12.82 -3.91
C SER A 209 8.90 -11.58 -3.14
N LYS A 210 10.01 -10.96 -3.56
CA LYS A 210 10.49 -9.67 -3.04
C LYS A 210 9.41 -8.58 -3.07
N TYR A 211 8.72 -8.40 -4.20
CA TYR A 211 7.67 -7.39 -4.30
C TYR A 211 6.46 -7.73 -3.43
N LEU A 212 6.10 -9.03 -3.34
CA LEU A 212 5.03 -9.47 -2.45
C LEU A 212 5.39 -9.20 -0.97
N LEU A 213 6.66 -9.37 -0.57
CA LEU A 213 7.13 -9.01 0.78
C LEU A 213 7.01 -7.51 1.07
N ASP A 214 7.21 -6.67 0.07
CA ASP A 214 7.03 -5.22 0.21
C ASP A 214 5.53 -4.85 0.32
N ILE A 215 4.68 -5.45 -0.53
CA ILE A 215 3.22 -5.26 -0.52
C ILE A 215 2.61 -5.62 0.85
N ILE A 216 3.03 -6.73 1.46
CA ILE A 216 2.45 -7.17 2.74
C ILE A 216 2.80 -6.27 3.93
N LYS A 217 3.70 -5.29 3.78
CA LYS A 217 3.97 -4.27 4.82
C LYS A 217 2.77 -3.37 5.04
N ALA A 218 1.92 -3.18 4.03
CA ALA A 218 0.65 -2.47 4.13
C ALA A 218 -0.46 -3.25 4.84
N ALA A 219 -0.25 -4.52 5.23
CA ALA A 219 -1.27 -5.31 5.93
C ALA A 219 -1.73 -4.69 7.27
N ALA A 220 -0.95 -3.78 7.87
CA ALA A 220 -1.34 -3.05 9.07
C ALA A 220 -2.37 -1.92 8.83
N LEU A 221 -2.62 -1.56 7.56
CA LEU A 221 -3.57 -0.51 7.15
C LEU A 221 -5.00 -1.00 7.06
N SER A 222 -5.20 -2.28 6.74
CA SER A 222 -6.53 -2.85 6.52
C SER A 222 -6.57 -4.29 7.01
N VAL A 223 -7.70 -4.69 7.61
CA VAL A 223 -7.93 -6.08 8.06
C VAL A 223 -8.05 -7.06 6.89
N SER A 224 -8.35 -6.55 5.70
CA SER A 224 -8.53 -7.34 4.48
C SER A 224 -7.67 -6.80 3.34
N ILE A 225 -7.38 -7.67 2.37
CA ILE A 225 -6.74 -7.31 1.11
C ILE A 225 -7.67 -7.72 -0.04
N THR A 226 -7.73 -6.88 -1.06
CA THR A 226 -8.35 -7.21 -2.35
C THR A 226 -7.25 -7.48 -3.37
N ILE A 227 -7.29 -8.64 -4.01
CA ILE A 227 -6.31 -9.07 -5.01
C ILE A 227 -7.07 -9.27 -6.31
N LYS A 228 -6.71 -8.54 -7.37
CA LYS A 228 -7.30 -8.72 -8.72
C LYS A 228 -6.23 -9.20 -9.69
N LEU A 229 -6.59 -10.20 -10.49
CA LEU A 229 -5.68 -10.97 -11.32
C LEU A 229 -6.27 -11.16 -12.73
N SER A 230 -5.41 -11.06 -13.73
CA SER A 230 -5.69 -11.38 -15.14
C SER A 230 -4.37 -11.70 -15.84
N ALA A 231 -4.41 -12.50 -16.91
CA ALA A 231 -3.21 -12.98 -17.59
C ALA A 231 -2.38 -11.87 -18.26
N ASP A 232 -3.05 -10.86 -18.81
CA ASP A 232 -2.44 -9.87 -19.70
C ASP A 232 -2.22 -8.51 -19.04
N THR A 233 -2.51 -8.38 -17.75
CA THR A 233 -2.46 -7.09 -17.03
C THR A 233 -1.77 -7.22 -15.68
N PRO A 234 -1.18 -6.12 -15.15
CA PRO A 234 -0.60 -6.12 -13.81
C PRO A 234 -1.64 -6.49 -12.74
N ALA A 235 -1.24 -7.36 -11.83
CA ALA A 235 -2.07 -7.73 -10.69
C ALA A 235 -2.25 -6.53 -9.75
N LEU A 236 -3.47 -6.34 -9.25
CA LEU A 236 -3.78 -5.30 -8.28
C LEU A 236 -3.83 -5.91 -6.88
N PHE A 237 -3.05 -5.36 -5.95
CA PHE A 237 -3.15 -5.61 -4.52
C PHE A 237 -3.59 -4.33 -3.81
N GLN A 238 -4.78 -4.34 -3.21
CA GLN A 238 -5.40 -3.15 -2.63
C GLN A 238 -5.71 -3.32 -1.14
N PHE A 239 -5.29 -2.34 -0.35
CA PHE A 239 -5.66 -2.16 1.04
C PHE A 239 -6.54 -0.91 1.16
N ASN A 240 -7.75 -1.08 1.68
CA ASN A 240 -8.68 0.04 1.89
C ASN A 240 -8.36 0.76 3.21
N LEU A 241 -8.44 2.09 3.20
CA LEU A 241 -8.22 2.93 4.38
C LEU A 241 -9.54 3.26 5.08
N ASP A 242 -10.36 2.24 5.36
CA ASP A 242 -11.65 2.36 6.07
C ASP A 242 -12.58 3.48 5.57
N GLY A 243 -12.72 3.60 4.25
CA GLY A 243 -13.56 4.62 3.60
C GLY A 243 -12.84 5.95 3.32
N ALA A 244 -11.61 6.10 3.79
CA ALA A 244 -10.79 7.29 3.64
C ALA A 244 -9.78 7.20 2.48
N GLY A 245 -10.08 6.34 1.50
CA GLY A 245 -9.23 6.06 0.33
C GLY A 245 -8.64 4.66 0.32
N HIS A 246 -7.51 4.49 -0.35
CA HIS A 246 -6.86 3.20 -0.56
C HIS A 246 -5.35 3.32 -0.84
N LEU A 247 -4.64 2.23 -0.60
CA LEU A 247 -3.29 1.99 -1.07
C LEU A 247 -3.30 0.79 -2.02
N GLN A 248 -2.87 1.02 -3.26
CA GLN A 248 -2.88 0.05 -4.35
C GLN A 248 -1.46 -0.20 -4.85
N TYR A 249 -1.19 -1.47 -5.14
CA TYR A 249 0.04 -1.93 -5.75
C TYR A 249 -0.33 -2.65 -7.05
N PHE A 250 0.27 -2.23 -8.16
CA PHE A 250 0.17 -2.87 -9.46
C PHE A 250 1.48 -3.57 -9.73
N LEU A 251 1.45 -4.91 -9.79
CA LEU A 251 2.64 -5.74 -9.93
C LEU A 251 2.54 -6.56 -11.20
N ALA A 252 3.52 -6.39 -12.10
CA ALA A 252 3.58 -7.22 -13.30
C ALA A 252 3.91 -8.68 -12.94
N PRO A 253 3.21 -9.67 -13.52
CA PRO A 253 3.59 -11.06 -13.38
C PRO A 253 4.94 -11.33 -14.06
N LYS A 254 5.67 -12.33 -13.58
CA LYS A 254 6.79 -12.92 -14.30
C LYS A 254 6.22 -13.72 -15.47
N PHE A 255 6.58 -13.34 -16.69
CA PHE A 255 6.36 -14.19 -17.85
C PHE A 255 7.34 -15.36 -17.79
N ASN A 256 6.83 -16.59 -17.82
CA ASN A 256 7.69 -17.74 -18.07
C ASN A 256 8.06 -17.70 -19.55
N GLU A 257 9.35 -17.69 -19.88
CA GLU A 257 9.86 -17.74 -21.27
C GLU A 257 9.60 -19.09 -21.97
N GLU A 258 8.77 -19.98 -21.39
CA GLU A 258 8.46 -21.32 -21.90
C GLU A 258 7.07 -21.42 -22.58
N GLU A 259 6.66 -20.37 -23.30
CA GLU A 259 5.68 -20.48 -24.39
C GLU A 259 6.27 -20.05 -25.74
#